data_AF-A0A5M3X0K7-F1
#
_entry.id   AF-A0A5M3X0K7-F1
#
_cell.length_a   1.000
_cell.length_b   1.000
_cell.length_c   1.000
_cell.angle_alpha   90.00
_cell.angle_beta   90.00
_cell.angle_gamma   90.00
#
_symmetry.space_group_name_H-M   'P 1'
#
loop_
_entity.id
_entity.type
_entity.pdbx_description
1 polymer ?
#
loop_
_entity_poly.entity_id
_entity_poly.type
_entity_poly.pdbx_seq_one_letter_code
_entity_poly.pdbx_strand_id
1 'polypeptide(L)'
;MTVHEAGTGKIRVWVRRVAVVLAALLVPAGVSAVNTVGKFGDLYRARADAVSVQPAAKVHDPAKPTVALLVGGSGANVADLLGPYEVLAGTGRFNTYVVSAGSRLVPLTGGLDIVPDLTFAELGRLLGERRDKLDAVVIPALQPPAPAEFDSINAWLRQQSAAGTLTVSVCAGARTLAATGLLDGRPATSHWTRLAGLRDDFPDVNWISGERYVDDGNVITTAGVLSGTDGALRIVERLVDMDTAREAAQAVHWRHYSPGVSARIPV
;
A
#
# COMPACT_ATOMS: atom_id res chain seq x y z
N MET A 1 38.63 56.39 -25.33
CA MET A 1 39.10 55.14 -24.70
C MET A 1 39.55 55.54 -23.30
N THR A 2 38.94 55.18 -22.17
CA THR A 2 38.34 53.90 -21.76
C THR A 2 37.43 54.14 -20.55
N VAL A 3 36.09 54.08 -20.73
CA VAL A 3 35.11 54.04 -19.61
C VAL A 3 34.40 52.67 -19.57
N HIS A 4 34.75 51.74 -20.47
CA HIS A 4 34.04 50.48 -20.63
C HIS A 4 34.56 49.29 -19.78
N GLU A 5 35.69 49.42 -19.07
CA GLU A 5 36.32 48.29 -18.36
C GLU A 5 35.91 48.12 -16.89
N ALA A 6 35.30 49.12 -16.24
CA ALA A 6 34.98 49.05 -14.80
C ALA A 6 33.68 48.28 -14.49
N GLY A 7 32.77 48.14 -15.45
CA GLY A 7 31.45 47.50 -15.26
C GLY A 7 31.47 45.97 -15.38
N THR A 8 32.35 45.43 -16.21
CA THR A 8 32.44 43.99 -16.52
C THR A 8 32.98 43.18 -15.34
N GLY A 9 33.91 43.74 -14.56
CA GLY A 9 34.48 43.09 -13.38
C GLY A 9 33.46 42.86 -12.26
N LYS A 10 32.58 43.84 -12.00
CA LYS A 10 31.54 43.73 -10.96
C LYS A 10 30.48 42.70 -11.33
N ILE A 11 30.06 42.67 -12.59
CA ILE A 11 29.09 41.68 -13.13
C ILE A 11 29.67 40.27 -13.02
N ARG A 12 30.95 40.08 -13.37
CA ARG A 12 31.62 38.78 -13.32
C ARG A 12 31.78 38.25 -11.89
N VAL A 13 32.03 39.12 -10.93
CA VAL A 13 32.04 38.77 -9.49
C VAL A 13 30.64 38.42 -8.99
N TRP A 14 29.61 39.14 -9.44
CA TRP A 14 28.22 38.88 -9.07
C TRP A 14 27.71 37.53 -9.60
N VAL A 15 27.96 37.24 -10.88
CA VAL A 15 27.63 35.95 -11.51
C VAL A 15 28.33 34.80 -10.79
N ARG A 16 29.61 34.95 -10.43
CA ARG A 16 30.35 33.92 -9.68
C ARG A 16 29.77 33.69 -8.29
N ARG A 17 29.33 34.74 -7.59
CA ARG A 17 28.68 34.61 -6.27
C ARG A 17 27.33 33.90 -6.37
N VAL A 18 26.51 34.25 -7.36
CA VAL A 18 25.23 33.58 -7.61
C VAL A 18 25.44 32.10 -7.97
N ALA A 19 26.42 31.78 -8.82
CA ALA A 19 26.74 30.41 -9.18
C ALA A 19 27.20 29.57 -7.97
N VAL A 20 28.01 30.15 -7.07
CA VAL A 20 28.44 29.46 -5.84
C VAL A 20 27.26 29.24 -4.88
N VAL A 21 26.37 30.22 -4.72
CA VAL A 21 25.16 30.07 -3.88
C VAL A 21 24.20 29.03 -4.47
N LEU A 22 23.97 29.06 -5.78
CA LEU A 22 23.15 28.04 -6.45
C LEU A 22 23.78 26.65 -6.33
N ALA A 23 25.08 26.50 -6.54
CA ALA A 23 25.76 25.22 -6.33
C ALA A 23 25.69 24.76 -4.86
N ALA A 24 25.85 25.67 -3.91
CA ALA A 24 25.77 25.37 -2.48
C ALA A 24 24.36 25.00 -2.01
N LEU A 25 23.30 25.37 -2.75
CA LEU A 25 21.92 24.98 -2.46
C LEU A 25 21.47 23.73 -3.25
N LEU A 26 21.88 23.62 -4.51
CA LEU A 26 21.51 22.51 -5.39
C LEU A 26 22.22 21.21 -5.03
N VAL A 27 23.48 21.27 -4.56
CA VAL A 27 24.22 20.05 -4.17
C VAL A 27 23.62 19.40 -2.91
N PRO A 28 23.34 20.12 -1.80
CA PRO A 28 22.65 19.52 -0.66
C PRO A 28 21.23 19.05 -0.97
N ALA A 29 20.47 19.78 -1.79
CA ALA A 29 19.12 19.37 -2.19
C ALA A 29 19.14 18.09 -3.05
N GLY A 30 20.06 17.99 -4.01
CA GLY A 30 20.27 16.79 -4.82
C GLY A 30 20.77 15.60 -3.99
N VAL A 31 21.74 15.80 -3.11
CA VAL A 31 22.27 14.76 -2.21
C VAL A 31 21.21 14.30 -1.21
N SER A 32 20.37 15.21 -0.69
CA SER A 32 19.28 14.86 0.22
C SER A 32 18.18 14.06 -0.47
N ALA A 33 17.81 14.42 -1.71
CA ALA A 33 16.84 13.66 -2.51
C ALA A 33 17.36 12.25 -2.82
N VAL A 34 18.63 12.13 -3.26
CA VAL A 34 19.27 10.83 -3.57
C VAL A 34 19.42 9.97 -2.31
N ASN A 35 19.83 10.54 -1.18
CA ASN A 35 19.92 9.81 0.09
C ASN A 35 18.55 9.36 0.60
N THR A 36 17.48 10.12 0.35
CA THR A 36 16.13 9.73 0.78
C THR A 36 15.63 8.54 -0.04
N VAL A 37 15.81 8.55 -1.36
CA VAL A 37 15.44 7.43 -2.25
C VAL A 37 16.27 6.18 -1.94
N GLY A 38 17.58 6.31 -1.72
CA GLY A 38 18.46 5.20 -1.33
C GLY A 38 18.09 4.57 0.03
N LYS A 39 17.77 5.40 1.03
CA LYS A 39 17.37 4.92 2.37
C LYS A 39 16.03 4.19 2.37
N PHE A 40 15.08 4.54 1.48
CA PHE A 40 13.83 3.78 1.35
C PHE A 40 14.08 2.38 0.78
N GLY A 41 14.98 2.23 -0.20
CA GLY A 41 15.33 0.92 -0.75
C GLY A 41 16.03 0.01 0.26
N ASP A 42 16.92 0.57 1.09
CA ASP A 42 17.61 -0.19 2.15
C ASP A 42 16.66 -0.78 3.21
N LEU A 43 15.48 -0.18 3.41
CA LEU A 43 14.46 -0.68 4.34
C LEU A 43 13.80 -1.99 3.89
N TYR A 44 13.90 -2.36 2.61
CA TYR A 44 13.26 -3.57 2.06
C TYR A 44 14.28 -4.57 1.52
N ARG A 45 15.55 -4.46 1.92
CA ARG A 45 16.56 -5.43 1.49
C ARG A 45 16.27 -6.78 2.16
N ALA A 46 15.86 -7.75 1.35
CA ALA A 46 15.75 -9.14 1.79
C ALA A 46 17.08 -9.63 2.36
N ARG A 47 17.03 -10.44 3.42
CA ARG A 47 18.24 -11.00 4.03
C ARG A 47 18.91 -11.97 3.06
N ALA A 48 20.22 -11.79 2.84
CA ALA A 48 20.99 -12.60 1.89
C ALA A 48 21.21 -14.05 2.36
N ASP A 49 21.06 -14.30 3.65
CA ASP A 49 21.17 -15.61 4.33
C ASP A 49 19.80 -16.28 4.55
N ALA A 50 18.75 -15.77 3.90
CA ALA A 50 17.41 -16.30 3.96
C ALA A 50 17.33 -17.78 3.54
N VAL A 51 16.80 -18.62 4.44
CA VAL A 51 16.48 -20.02 4.13
C VAL A 51 15.08 -20.07 3.53
N SER A 52 14.93 -20.77 2.39
CA SER A 52 13.61 -21.04 1.81
C SER A 52 12.83 -21.97 2.74
N VAL A 53 11.83 -21.43 3.43
CA VAL A 53 10.90 -22.19 4.29
C VAL A 53 9.55 -22.30 3.59
N GLN A 54 8.91 -23.47 3.68
CA GLN A 54 7.52 -23.62 3.26
C GLN A 54 6.59 -23.11 4.37
N PRO A 55 5.56 -22.31 4.06
CA PRO A 55 4.61 -21.89 5.07
C PRO A 55 3.89 -23.12 5.65
N ALA A 56 3.55 -23.07 6.93
CA ALA A 56 2.69 -24.09 7.53
C ALA A 56 1.31 -24.04 6.87
N ALA A 57 0.76 -25.20 6.51
CA ALA A 57 -0.56 -25.26 5.92
C ALA A 57 -1.62 -24.75 6.92
N LYS A 58 -2.40 -23.74 6.51
CA LYS A 58 -3.55 -23.26 7.27
C LYS A 58 -4.77 -24.13 6.96
N VAL A 59 -5.58 -24.42 7.98
CA VAL A 59 -6.87 -25.10 7.80
C VAL A 59 -7.87 -24.10 7.21
N HIS A 60 -8.44 -24.44 6.06
CA HIS A 60 -9.47 -23.64 5.40
C HIS A 60 -10.87 -24.07 5.84
N ASP A 61 -11.67 -23.12 6.33
CA ASP A 61 -13.06 -23.31 6.70
C ASP A 61 -13.99 -22.65 5.66
N PRO A 62 -14.68 -23.42 4.81
CA PRO A 62 -15.54 -22.86 3.76
C PRO A 62 -16.76 -22.11 4.31
N ALA A 63 -17.07 -22.24 5.61
CA ALA A 63 -18.13 -21.45 6.24
C ALA A 63 -17.69 -20.02 6.60
N LYS A 64 -16.39 -19.71 6.48
CA LYS A 64 -15.84 -18.38 6.81
C LYS A 64 -15.52 -17.57 5.56
N PRO A 65 -15.76 -16.25 5.58
CA PRO A 65 -15.27 -15.38 4.53
C PRO A 65 -13.75 -15.47 4.37
N THR A 66 -13.29 -15.45 3.12
CA THR A 66 -11.86 -15.54 2.78
C THR A 66 -11.30 -14.19 2.40
N VAL A 67 -10.20 -13.80 3.05
CA VAL A 67 -9.50 -12.54 2.78
C VAL A 67 -8.04 -12.82 2.45
N ALA A 68 -7.59 -12.24 1.33
CA ALA A 68 -6.20 -12.32 0.88
C ALA A 68 -5.51 -10.96 1.08
N LEU A 69 -4.36 -10.94 1.72
CA LEU A 69 -3.49 -9.77 1.80
C LEU A 69 -2.33 -9.95 0.82
N LEU A 70 -2.24 -9.06 -0.15
CA LEU A 70 -1.27 -9.15 -1.23
C LEU A 70 0.10 -8.65 -0.78
N VAL A 71 1.17 -9.32 -1.21
CA VAL A 71 2.54 -8.80 -1.15
C VAL A 71 3.25 -8.96 -2.49
N GLY A 72 4.05 -7.95 -2.85
CA GLY A 72 4.91 -7.98 -4.04
C GLY A 72 6.26 -8.60 -3.71
N GLY A 73 6.90 -9.23 -4.68
CA GLY A 73 8.18 -9.92 -4.52
C GLY A 73 9.33 -9.01 -4.11
N SER A 74 9.22 -7.71 -4.41
CA SER A 74 10.18 -6.69 -3.95
C SER A 74 9.87 -6.12 -2.57
N GLY A 75 8.75 -6.51 -1.96
CA GLY A 75 8.35 -6.13 -0.61
C GLY A 75 7.05 -5.34 -0.52
N ALA A 76 6.58 -5.18 0.72
CA ALA A 76 5.39 -4.41 1.06
C ALA A 76 5.58 -3.65 2.38
N ASN A 77 4.82 -2.58 2.58
CA ASN A 77 4.90 -1.83 3.82
C ASN A 77 4.42 -2.68 5.01
N VAL A 78 5.22 -2.69 6.08
CA VAL A 78 4.98 -3.57 7.24
C VAL A 78 3.67 -3.27 7.96
N ALA A 79 3.33 -1.99 8.16
CA ALA A 79 2.14 -1.60 8.89
C ALA A 79 0.89 -1.79 8.02
N ASP A 80 1.00 -1.48 6.72
CA ASP A 80 -0.09 -1.65 5.76
C ASP A 80 -0.50 -3.13 5.59
N LEU A 81 0.44 -4.06 5.81
CA LEU A 81 0.16 -5.49 5.78
C LEU A 81 -0.30 -6.01 7.15
N LEU A 82 0.51 -5.80 8.20
CA LEU A 82 0.30 -6.47 9.48
C LEU A 82 -0.83 -5.85 10.31
N GLY A 83 -1.12 -4.55 10.16
CA GLY A 83 -2.24 -3.91 10.84
C GLY A 83 -3.60 -4.53 10.44
N PRO A 84 -3.92 -4.59 9.14
CA PRO A 84 -5.10 -5.32 8.67
C PRO A 84 -5.07 -6.81 9.00
N TYR A 85 -3.91 -7.46 8.87
CA TYR A 85 -3.76 -8.89 9.17
C TYR A 85 -4.17 -9.19 10.63
N GLU A 86 -3.64 -8.42 11.58
CA GLU A 86 -3.93 -8.58 13.01
C GLU A 86 -5.43 -8.47 13.30
N VAL A 87 -6.10 -7.45 12.77
CA VAL A 87 -7.55 -7.27 12.96
C VAL A 87 -8.32 -8.45 12.38
N LEU A 88 -8.06 -8.81 11.11
CA LEU A 88 -8.84 -9.83 10.42
C LEU A 88 -8.62 -11.22 11.02
N ALA A 89 -7.37 -11.62 11.19
CA ALA A 89 -7.03 -12.92 11.75
C ALA A 89 -7.42 -13.03 13.22
N GLY A 90 -7.23 -11.96 14.01
CA GLY A 90 -7.53 -11.91 15.44
C GLY A 90 -9.00 -12.13 15.78
N THR A 91 -9.93 -11.85 14.85
CA THR A 91 -11.35 -12.16 15.05
C THR A 91 -11.65 -13.66 15.07
N GLY A 92 -10.80 -14.50 14.43
CA GLY A 92 -11.09 -15.91 14.18
C GLY A 92 -12.26 -16.17 13.22
N ARG A 93 -12.84 -15.13 12.61
CA ARG A 93 -14.01 -15.19 11.72
C ARG A 93 -13.68 -15.28 10.23
N PHE A 94 -12.40 -15.18 9.86
CA PHE A 94 -11.95 -15.20 8.48
C PHE A 94 -10.98 -16.35 8.20
N ASN A 95 -10.95 -16.81 6.94
CA ASN A 95 -9.76 -17.43 6.38
C ASN A 95 -8.83 -16.31 5.90
N THR A 96 -7.74 -16.05 6.63
CA THR A 96 -6.80 -14.96 6.32
C THR A 96 -5.50 -15.51 5.72
N TYR A 97 -5.23 -15.16 4.46
CA TYR A 97 -4.03 -15.57 3.74
C TYR A 97 -3.20 -14.37 3.32
N VAL A 98 -1.88 -14.45 3.48
CA VAL A 98 -0.95 -13.58 2.77
C VAL A 98 -0.59 -14.24 1.45
N VAL A 99 -0.70 -13.51 0.34
CA VAL A 99 -0.51 -14.05 -1.00
C VAL A 99 0.48 -13.26 -1.84
N SER A 100 1.19 -13.94 -2.73
CA SER A 100 2.12 -13.33 -3.69
C SER A 100 1.91 -13.90 -5.10
N ALA A 101 2.52 -13.26 -6.10
CA ALA A 101 2.52 -13.80 -7.46
C ALA A 101 3.37 -15.08 -7.62
N GLY A 102 4.29 -15.36 -6.67
CA GLY A 102 5.25 -16.46 -6.80
C GLY A 102 6.44 -16.42 -5.84
N SER A 103 6.65 -15.29 -5.15
CA SER A 103 7.75 -15.11 -4.20
C SER A 103 7.52 -15.90 -2.91
N ARG A 104 8.57 -16.61 -2.48
CA ARG A 104 8.55 -17.45 -1.26
C ARG A 104 9.06 -16.75 -0.01
N LEU A 105 9.84 -15.69 -0.17
CA LEU A 105 10.23 -14.81 0.92
C LEU A 105 10.08 -13.37 0.43
N VAL A 106 9.43 -12.55 1.24
CA VAL A 106 9.13 -11.17 0.90
C VAL A 106 9.56 -10.27 2.06
N PRO A 107 10.42 -9.26 1.81
CA PRO A 107 10.81 -8.30 2.82
C PRO A 107 9.68 -7.28 3.06
N LEU A 108 9.46 -6.93 4.31
CA LEU A 108 8.65 -5.78 4.70
C LEU A 108 9.54 -4.61 5.09
N THR A 109 8.95 -3.42 5.28
CA THR A 109 9.70 -2.24 5.74
C THR A 109 10.48 -2.57 7.02
N GLY A 110 11.77 -2.22 7.04
CA GLY A 110 12.68 -2.49 8.15
C GLY A 110 13.40 -3.83 8.07
N GLY A 111 13.28 -4.57 6.96
CA GLY A 111 13.95 -5.86 6.75
C GLY A 111 13.28 -7.04 7.47
N LEU A 112 12.01 -6.90 7.85
CA LEU A 112 11.22 -8.00 8.39
C LEU A 112 10.77 -8.92 7.25
N ASP A 113 11.37 -10.11 7.15
CA ASP A 113 10.99 -11.07 6.13
C ASP A 113 9.75 -11.88 6.54
N ILE A 114 8.87 -12.14 5.57
CA ILE A 114 7.74 -13.05 5.71
C ILE A 114 7.71 -14.09 4.60
N VAL A 115 7.09 -15.23 4.89
CA VAL A 115 6.78 -16.27 3.91
C VAL A 115 5.28 -16.15 3.59
N PRO A 116 4.89 -15.77 2.35
CA PRO A 116 3.49 -15.77 1.95
C PRO A 116 2.88 -17.17 2.09
N ASP A 117 1.62 -17.25 2.49
CA ASP A 117 0.93 -18.54 2.69
C ASP A 117 0.71 -19.28 1.38
N LEU A 118 0.33 -18.54 0.32
CA LEU A 118 -0.06 -19.09 -0.98
C LEU A 118 0.38 -18.16 -2.12
N THR A 119 0.67 -18.73 -3.27
CA THR A 119 0.70 -18.00 -4.54
C THR A 119 -0.74 -17.75 -5.05
N PHE A 120 -0.91 -16.82 -5.99
CA PHE A 120 -2.22 -16.61 -6.65
C PHE A 120 -2.78 -17.91 -7.28
N ALA A 121 -1.90 -18.74 -7.87
CA ALA A 121 -2.30 -20.02 -8.45
C ALA A 121 -2.73 -21.05 -7.40
N GLU A 122 -2.02 -21.12 -6.26
CA GLU A 122 -2.39 -21.97 -5.13
C GLU A 122 -3.72 -21.56 -4.50
N LEU A 123 -3.93 -20.27 -4.29
CA LEU A 123 -5.21 -19.74 -3.81
C LEU A 123 -6.34 -20.07 -4.80
N GLY A 124 -6.10 -19.88 -6.10
CA GLY A 124 -7.08 -20.22 -7.14
C GLY A 124 -7.46 -21.70 -7.14
N ARG A 125 -6.51 -22.62 -6.92
CA ARG A 125 -6.79 -24.05 -6.77
C ARG A 125 -7.58 -24.33 -5.49
N LEU A 126 -7.16 -23.77 -4.35
CA LEU A 126 -7.84 -23.96 -3.06
C LEU A 126 -9.32 -23.55 -3.14
N LEU A 127 -9.62 -22.41 -3.75
CA LEU A 127 -10.98 -21.88 -3.88
C LEU A 127 -11.77 -22.58 -5.01
N GLY A 128 -11.10 -22.87 -6.14
CA GLY A 128 -11.71 -23.53 -7.30
C GLY A 128 -12.11 -24.99 -7.04
N GLU A 129 -11.37 -25.71 -6.19
CA GLU A 129 -11.74 -27.06 -5.74
C GLU A 129 -13.03 -27.08 -4.92
N ARG A 130 -13.40 -25.95 -4.29
CA ARG A 130 -14.53 -25.85 -3.37
C ARG A 130 -15.70 -24.99 -3.86
N ARG A 131 -15.55 -24.33 -5.02
CA ARG A 131 -16.47 -23.27 -5.53
C ARG A 131 -16.62 -22.09 -4.56
N ASP A 132 -15.63 -21.86 -3.72
CA ASP A 132 -15.59 -20.71 -2.82
C ASP A 132 -15.09 -19.48 -3.59
N LYS A 133 -15.52 -18.28 -3.19
CA LYS A 133 -15.03 -17.02 -3.75
C LYS A 133 -14.06 -16.35 -2.78
N LEU A 134 -13.19 -15.50 -3.31
CA LEU A 134 -12.47 -14.56 -2.47
C LEU A 134 -13.44 -13.44 -2.07
N ASP A 135 -13.59 -13.17 -0.78
CA ASP A 135 -14.55 -12.16 -0.31
C ASP A 135 -13.92 -10.78 -0.24
N ALA A 136 -12.64 -10.68 0.15
CA ALA A 136 -11.88 -9.45 0.06
C ALA A 136 -10.41 -9.66 -0.29
N VAL A 137 -9.81 -8.63 -0.89
CA VAL A 137 -8.37 -8.51 -1.09
C VAL A 137 -7.85 -7.20 -0.50
N VAL A 138 -6.79 -7.27 0.30
CA VAL A 138 -6.09 -6.11 0.86
C VAL A 138 -4.79 -5.87 0.11
N ILE A 139 -4.58 -4.65 -0.38
CA ILE A 139 -3.45 -4.23 -1.20
C ILE A 139 -2.64 -3.19 -0.42
N PRO A 140 -1.55 -3.58 0.27
CA PRO A 140 -0.67 -2.65 0.96
C PRO A 140 0.15 -1.79 -0.01
N ALA A 141 0.90 -0.80 0.50
CA ALA A 141 1.91 -0.15 -0.31
C ALA A 141 3.02 -1.15 -0.69
N LEU A 142 3.10 -1.47 -1.97
CA LEU A 142 4.13 -2.36 -2.51
C LEU A 142 5.40 -1.57 -2.81
N GLN A 143 6.56 -2.20 -2.59
CA GLN A 143 7.76 -1.75 -3.30
C GLN A 143 7.55 -1.96 -4.80
N PRO A 144 8.05 -1.05 -5.66
CA PRO A 144 7.86 -1.16 -7.11
C PRO A 144 8.28 -2.56 -7.59
N PRO A 145 7.32 -3.40 -8.01
CA PRO A 145 7.65 -4.75 -8.46
C PRO A 145 8.26 -4.69 -9.86
N ALA A 146 8.84 -5.81 -10.30
CA ALA A 146 9.28 -5.93 -11.69
C ALA A 146 8.07 -5.77 -12.63
N PRO A 147 8.23 -5.22 -13.85
CA PRO A 147 7.10 -4.95 -14.76
C PRO A 147 6.18 -6.16 -14.98
N ALA A 148 6.76 -7.35 -15.23
CA ALA A 148 5.98 -8.57 -15.42
C ALA A 148 5.19 -9.00 -14.17
N GLU A 149 5.74 -8.77 -12.98
CA GLU A 149 5.03 -9.02 -11.72
C GLU A 149 3.92 -7.98 -11.52
N PHE A 150 4.18 -6.71 -11.84
CA PHE A 150 3.16 -5.66 -11.77
C PHE A 150 1.96 -5.96 -12.68
N ASP A 151 2.22 -6.40 -13.91
CA ASP A 151 1.17 -6.80 -14.84
C ASP A 151 0.37 -8.01 -14.33
N SER A 152 1.07 -9.00 -13.75
CA SER A 152 0.44 -10.17 -13.13
C SER A 152 -0.46 -9.78 -11.95
N ILE A 153 0.00 -8.90 -11.06
CA ILE A 153 -0.77 -8.37 -9.94
C ILE A 153 -2.02 -7.64 -10.46
N ASN A 154 -1.86 -6.73 -11.43
CA ASN A 154 -2.97 -5.94 -11.96
C ASN A 154 -4.01 -6.82 -12.67
N ALA A 155 -3.58 -7.81 -13.45
CA ALA A 155 -4.47 -8.77 -14.09
C ALA A 155 -5.25 -9.60 -13.06
N TRP A 156 -4.57 -10.09 -12.02
CA TRP A 156 -5.21 -10.85 -10.94
C TRP A 156 -6.22 -10.00 -10.18
N LEU A 157 -5.90 -8.75 -9.83
CA LEU A 157 -6.82 -7.84 -9.14
C LEU A 157 -8.07 -7.55 -9.97
N ARG A 158 -7.93 -7.32 -11.29
CA ARG A 158 -9.09 -7.16 -12.20
C ARG A 158 -9.97 -8.41 -12.20
N GLN A 159 -9.37 -9.60 -12.24
CA GLN A 159 -10.10 -10.86 -12.17
C GLN A 159 -10.88 -11.00 -10.86
N GLN A 160 -10.25 -10.72 -9.71
CA GLN A 160 -10.92 -10.81 -8.41
C GLN A 160 -12.05 -9.79 -8.29
N SER A 161 -11.83 -8.55 -8.72
CA SER A 161 -12.88 -7.51 -8.73
C SER A 161 -14.04 -7.89 -9.65
N ALA A 162 -13.78 -8.46 -10.83
CA ALA A 162 -14.83 -8.94 -11.74
C ALA A 162 -15.64 -10.11 -11.16
N ALA A 163 -15.02 -10.92 -10.29
CA ALA A 163 -15.69 -11.97 -9.54
C ALA A 163 -16.48 -11.46 -8.31
N GLY A 164 -16.50 -10.14 -8.07
CA GLY A 164 -17.24 -9.53 -6.98
C GLY A 164 -16.48 -9.47 -5.64
N THR A 165 -15.16 -9.65 -5.66
CA THR A 165 -14.29 -9.51 -4.47
C THR A 165 -14.26 -8.04 -4.02
N LEU A 166 -14.42 -7.79 -2.72
CA LEU A 166 -14.19 -6.46 -2.13
C LEU A 166 -12.71 -6.11 -2.20
N THR A 167 -12.36 -5.05 -2.93
CA THR A 167 -10.95 -4.64 -3.07
C THR A 167 -10.62 -3.52 -2.10
N VAL A 168 -9.58 -3.69 -1.29
CA VAL A 168 -9.20 -2.75 -0.24
C VAL A 168 -7.76 -2.32 -0.41
N SER A 169 -7.48 -1.05 -0.72
CA SER A 169 -6.11 -0.55 -0.78
C SER A 169 -5.71 0.18 0.50
N VAL A 170 -4.44 0.03 0.91
CA VAL A 170 -3.86 0.72 2.06
C VAL A 170 -2.73 1.61 1.62
N CYS A 171 -2.69 2.85 2.13
CA CYS A 171 -1.59 3.78 1.91
C CYS A 171 -1.32 3.97 0.40
N ALA A 172 -0.08 3.80 -0.05
CA ALA A 172 0.30 3.90 -1.46
C ALA A 172 -0.12 2.68 -2.30
N GLY A 173 -0.72 1.64 -1.71
CA GLY A 173 -1.36 0.54 -2.45
C GLY A 173 -2.49 1.00 -3.36
N ALA A 174 -3.04 2.20 -3.10
CA ALA A 174 -3.98 2.87 -3.98
C ALA A 174 -3.40 3.13 -5.38
N ARG A 175 -2.06 3.27 -5.53
CA ARG A 175 -1.39 3.38 -6.83
C ARG A 175 -1.55 2.11 -7.66
N THR A 176 -1.31 0.96 -7.04
CA THR A 176 -1.49 -0.36 -7.68
C THR A 176 -2.94 -0.54 -8.09
N LEU A 177 -3.88 -0.18 -7.21
CA LEU A 177 -5.30 -0.28 -7.52
C LEU A 177 -5.73 0.70 -8.62
N ALA A 178 -5.27 1.95 -8.61
CA ALA A 178 -5.53 2.93 -9.66
C ALA A 178 -5.01 2.46 -11.02
N ALA A 179 -3.82 1.84 -11.07
CA ALA A 179 -3.24 1.29 -12.30
C ALA A 179 -4.07 0.17 -12.94
N THR A 180 -5.03 -0.42 -12.21
CA THR A 180 -5.98 -1.39 -12.79
C THR A 180 -7.12 -0.73 -13.55
N GLY A 181 -7.38 0.56 -13.34
CA GLY A 181 -8.57 1.30 -13.80
C GLY A 181 -9.79 1.14 -12.89
N LEU A 182 -9.69 0.36 -11.80
CA LEU A 182 -10.82 0.10 -10.90
C LEU A 182 -11.25 1.30 -10.04
N LEU A 183 -10.47 2.39 -10.03
CA LEU A 183 -10.77 3.63 -9.31
C LEU A 183 -11.27 4.76 -10.22
N ASP A 184 -11.30 4.56 -11.53
CA ASP A 184 -11.64 5.61 -12.49
C ASP A 184 -13.09 6.08 -12.28
N GLY A 185 -13.26 7.39 -12.11
CA GLY A 185 -14.54 8.05 -11.81
C GLY A 185 -15.02 7.91 -10.36
N ARG A 186 -14.22 7.34 -9.46
CA ARG A 186 -14.66 6.94 -8.11
C ARG A 186 -13.96 7.73 -7.01
N PRO A 187 -14.64 7.99 -5.88
CA PRO A 187 -14.00 8.59 -4.71
C PRO A 187 -13.00 7.61 -4.11
N ALA A 188 -11.78 8.08 -3.88
CA ALA A 188 -10.71 7.28 -3.28
C ALA A 188 -9.79 8.14 -2.42
N THR A 189 -9.08 7.53 -1.47
CA THR A 189 -8.02 8.17 -0.70
C THR A 189 -6.74 7.33 -0.73
N SER A 190 -5.65 7.90 -0.21
CA SER A 190 -4.33 7.27 -0.13
C SER A 190 -3.53 7.96 0.97
N HIS A 191 -2.27 7.55 1.17
CA HIS A 191 -1.36 8.24 2.06
C HIS A 191 -1.28 9.73 1.68
N TRP A 192 -1.43 10.62 2.66
CA TRP A 192 -1.56 12.07 2.41
C TRP A 192 -0.41 12.67 1.61
N THR A 193 0.83 12.20 1.83
CA THR A 193 2.01 12.62 1.05
C THR A 193 2.04 12.12 -0.39
N ARG A 194 1.19 11.15 -0.76
CA ARG A 194 1.12 10.56 -2.10
C ARG A 194 -0.02 11.11 -2.94
N LEU A 195 -1.04 11.71 -2.31
CA LEU A 195 -2.24 12.21 -2.99
C LEU A 195 -1.93 13.21 -4.11
N ALA A 196 -0.94 14.10 -3.94
CA ALA A 196 -0.57 15.04 -5.00
C ALA A 196 -0.11 14.33 -6.27
N GLY A 197 0.90 13.46 -6.17
CA GLY A 197 1.39 12.70 -7.34
C GLY A 197 0.36 11.72 -7.89
N LEU A 198 -0.53 11.18 -7.06
CA LEU A 198 -1.62 10.32 -7.53
C LEU A 198 -2.67 11.07 -8.34
N ARG A 199 -2.94 12.35 -8.03
CA ARG A 199 -3.81 13.19 -8.86
C ARG A 199 -3.21 13.46 -10.23
N ASP A 200 -1.89 13.63 -10.29
CA ASP A 200 -1.19 13.84 -11.54
C ASP A 200 -1.14 12.56 -12.38
N ASP A 201 -0.82 11.42 -11.76
CA ASP A 201 -0.68 10.13 -12.43
C ASP A 201 -2.04 9.50 -12.81
N PHE A 202 -3.09 9.73 -12.03
CA PHE A 202 -4.43 9.14 -12.18
C PHE A 202 -5.52 10.22 -12.02
N PRO A 203 -5.65 11.13 -13.00
CA PRO A 203 -6.56 12.28 -12.91
C PRO A 203 -8.04 11.90 -12.95
N ASP A 204 -8.39 10.72 -13.45
CA ASP A 204 -9.76 10.23 -13.52
C ASP A 204 -10.29 9.74 -12.16
N VAL A 205 -9.41 9.60 -11.15
CA VAL A 205 -9.80 9.20 -9.79
C VAL A 205 -10.14 10.43 -8.94
N ASN A 206 -11.26 10.40 -8.24
CA ASN A 206 -11.67 11.49 -7.34
C ASN A 206 -10.95 11.37 -5.97
N TRP A 207 -9.73 11.90 -5.89
CA TRP A 207 -8.87 11.79 -4.71
C TRP A 207 -9.28 12.70 -3.53
N ILE A 208 -9.86 12.08 -2.50
CA ILE A 208 -10.29 12.67 -1.23
C ILE A 208 -9.13 12.75 -0.24
N SER A 209 -8.95 13.91 0.38
CA SER A 209 -7.96 14.17 1.45
C SER A 209 -8.64 14.26 2.82
N GLY A 210 -7.89 13.97 3.89
CA GLY A 210 -8.36 14.15 5.26
C GLY A 210 -9.27 13.05 5.79
N GLU A 211 -9.42 11.95 5.04
CA GLU A 211 -10.17 10.76 5.45
C GLU A 211 -9.23 9.60 5.76
N ARG A 212 -9.51 8.83 6.80
CA ARG A 212 -8.77 7.58 7.05
C ARG A 212 -9.14 6.51 6.05
N TYR A 213 -10.41 6.43 5.65
CA TYR A 213 -10.82 5.58 4.54
C TYR A 213 -11.97 6.18 3.74
N VAL A 214 -12.09 5.73 2.51
CA VAL A 214 -13.23 5.99 1.63
C VAL A 214 -13.78 4.63 1.22
N ASP A 215 -15.05 4.38 1.53
CA ASP A 215 -15.79 3.18 1.12
C ASP A 215 -16.77 3.58 0.01
N ASP A 216 -16.60 2.95 -1.15
CA ASP A 216 -17.45 3.13 -2.32
C ASP A 216 -17.84 1.74 -2.85
N GLY A 217 -18.95 1.18 -2.38
CA GLY A 217 -19.49 -0.06 -2.95
C GLY A 217 -18.52 -1.26 -2.87
N ASN A 218 -17.94 -1.71 -3.98
CA ASN A 218 -17.03 -2.86 -4.00
C ASN A 218 -15.55 -2.51 -3.79
N VAL A 219 -15.23 -1.25 -3.47
CA VAL A 219 -13.85 -0.84 -3.15
C VAL A 219 -13.79 0.03 -1.92
N ILE A 220 -12.78 -0.24 -1.08
CA ILE A 220 -12.39 0.62 0.04
C ILE A 220 -10.95 1.07 -0.22
N THR A 221 -10.68 2.35 0.00
CA THR A 221 -9.30 2.86 -0.03
C THR A 221 -9.02 3.51 1.31
N THR A 222 -7.82 3.30 1.85
CA THR A 222 -7.42 3.87 3.13
C THR A 222 -6.18 4.74 2.98
N ALA A 223 -6.03 5.69 3.90
CA ALA A 223 -4.85 6.51 4.00
C ALA A 223 -3.64 5.72 4.55
N GLY A 224 -2.62 6.42 5.01
CA GLY A 224 -1.35 5.84 5.42
C GLY A 224 -1.26 5.34 6.87
N VAL A 225 -0.11 4.75 7.17
CA VAL A 225 0.38 4.40 8.51
C VAL A 225 -0.44 3.30 9.17
N LEU A 226 -1.57 3.64 9.77
CA LEU A 226 -2.43 2.67 10.44
C LEU A 226 -3.91 2.83 10.05
N SER A 227 -4.22 3.67 9.06
CA SER A 227 -5.57 3.74 8.51
C SER A 227 -6.04 2.42 7.88
N GLY A 228 -5.09 1.51 7.56
CA GLY A 228 -5.41 0.13 7.18
C GLY A 228 -6.17 -0.63 8.27
N THR A 229 -5.95 -0.31 9.55
CA THR A 229 -6.72 -0.87 10.68
C THR A 229 -8.19 -0.46 10.60
N ASP A 230 -8.48 0.81 10.29
CA ASP A 230 -9.86 1.28 10.07
C ASP A 230 -10.50 0.59 8.86
N GLY A 231 -9.74 0.42 7.77
CA GLY A 231 -10.20 -0.36 6.61
C GLY A 231 -10.50 -1.82 6.93
N ALA A 232 -9.66 -2.46 7.75
CA ALA A 232 -9.87 -3.84 8.17
C ALA A 232 -11.12 -3.98 9.06
N LEU A 233 -11.33 -3.05 10.00
CA LEU A 233 -12.56 -3.01 10.80
C LEU A 233 -13.79 -2.82 9.90
N ARG A 234 -13.67 -2.00 8.85
CA ARG A 234 -14.74 -1.85 7.85
C ARG A 234 -14.99 -3.13 7.04
N ILE A 235 -13.97 -3.95 6.76
CA ILE A 235 -14.14 -5.29 6.18
C ILE A 235 -14.93 -6.19 7.15
N VAL A 236 -14.56 -6.18 8.45
CA VAL A 236 -15.26 -6.97 9.49
C VAL A 236 -16.74 -6.60 9.54
N GLU A 237 -17.07 -5.30 9.55
CA GLU A 237 -18.47 -4.83 9.54
C GLU A 237 -19.27 -5.37 8.36
N ARG A 238 -18.65 -5.44 7.18
CA ARG A 238 -19.33 -5.76 5.93
C ARG A 238 -19.51 -7.26 5.70
N LEU A 239 -18.53 -8.05 6.14
CA LEU A 239 -18.49 -9.48 5.86
C LEU A 239 -18.94 -10.33 7.06
N VAL A 240 -18.99 -9.75 8.26
CA VAL A 240 -19.43 -10.43 9.48
C VAL A 240 -20.57 -9.63 10.11
N ASP A 241 -20.25 -8.64 10.94
CA ASP A 241 -21.22 -7.73 11.57
C ASP A 241 -20.49 -6.60 12.34
N MET A 242 -21.26 -5.62 12.81
CA MET A 242 -20.74 -4.48 13.58
C MET A 242 -20.26 -4.86 14.98
N ASP A 243 -20.82 -5.90 15.60
CA ASP A 243 -20.45 -6.29 16.97
C ASP A 243 -19.07 -6.95 16.99
N THR A 244 -18.80 -7.83 16.03
CA THR A 244 -17.46 -8.41 15.79
C THR A 244 -16.45 -7.29 15.51
N ALA A 245 -16.82 -6.27 14.73
CA ALA A 245 -15.93 -5.14 14.46
C ALA A 245 -15.63 -4.32 15.72
N ARG A 246 -16.63 -4.10 16.60
CA ARG A 246 -16.41 -3.46 17.92
C ARG A 246 -15.48 -4.28 18.80
N GLU A 247 -15.69 -5.59 18.87
CA GLU A 247 -14.85 -6.51 19.65
C GLU A 247 -13.40 -6.51 19.13
N ALA A 248 -13.21 -6.57 17.81
CA ALA A 248 -11.89 -6.49 17.19
C ALA A 248 -11.20 -5.15 17.49
N ALA A 249 -11.93 -4.03 17.39
CA ALA A 249 -11.40 -2.71 17.75
C ALA A 249 -11.00 -2.64 19.23
N GLN A 250 -11.77 -3.24 20.13
CA GLN A 250 -11.43 -3.31 21.55
C GLN A 250 -10.19 -4.15 21.82
N ALA A 251 -10.07 -5.32 21.17
CA ALA A 251 -8.95 -6.24 21.33
C ALA A 251 -7.60 -5.59 20.97
N VAL A 252 -7.58 -4.74 19.94
CA VAL A 252 -6.37 -3.98 19.54
C VAL A 252 -6.31 -2.57 20.14
N HIS A 253 -7.20 -2.24 21.08
CA HIS A 253 -7.34 -0.92 21.71
C HIS A 253 -7.44 0.25 20.71
N TRP A 254 -8.15 0.05 19.59
CA TRP A 254 -8.34 1.04 18.54
C TRP A 254 -9.46 2.04 18.87
N ARG A 255 -9.09 3.12 19.57
CA ARG A 255 -10.03 4.10 20.14
C ARG A 255 -10.78 4.97 19.13
N HIS A 256 -10.35 5.00 17.87
CA HIS A 256 -10.94 5.85 16.84
C HIS A 256 -12.02 5.16 16.01
N TYR A 257 -12.35 3.90 16.35
CA TYR A 257 -13.36 3.15 15.65
C TYR A 257 -14.75 3.77 15.81
N SER A 258 -15.39 4.10 14.68
CA SER A 258 -16.78 4.55 14.60
C SER A 258 -17.48 3.80 13.47
N PRO A 259 -18.52 2.99 13.75
CA PRO A 259 -19.14 2.15 12.74
C PRO A 259 -19.63 2.93 11.53
N GLY A 260 -19.24 2.49 10.33
CA GLY A 260 -19.64 3.10 9.05
C GLY A 260 -19.15 4.54 8.82
N VAL A 261 -18.32 5.12 9.70
CA VAL A 261 -17.83 6.50 9.59
C VAL A 261 -16.31 6.52 9.63
N SER A 262 -15.71 7.09 8.60
CA SER A 262 -14.27 7.34 8.56
C SER A 262 -13.88 8.40 9.57
N ALA A 263 -12.85 8.11 10.36
CA ALA A 263 -12.22 9.13 11.20
C ALA A 263 -11.46 10.13 10.32
N ARG A 264 -11.47 11.40 10.72
CA ARG A 264 -10.77 12.48 10.02
C ARG A 264 -9.29 12.50 10.36
N ILE A 265 -8.47 12.75 9.35
CA ILE A 265 -7.05 13.08 9.51
C ILE A 265 -6.94 14.61 9.45
N PRO A 266 -6.33 15.27 10.44
CA PRO A 266 -5.98 16.68 10.32
C PRO A 266 -5.01 16.83 9.13
N VAL A 267 -5.45 17.55 8.09
CA VAL A 267 -4.68 17.83 6.88
C VAL A 267 -4.47 19.32 6.73
#